data_AF-K7F2J5-F1
#
_entry.id   AF-K7F2J5-F1
#
_cell.length_a   1.000
_cell.length_b   1.000
_cell.length_c   1.000
_cell.angle_alpha   90.00
_cell.angle_beta   90.00
_cell.angle_gamma   90.00
#
_symmetry.space_group_name_H-M   'P 1'
#
loop_
_entity.id
_entity.type
_entity.pdbx_description
1 polymer ?
#
loop_
_entity_poly.entity_id
_entity_poly.type
_entity_poly.pdbx_seq_one_letter_code
_entity_poly.pdbx_strand_id
1 'polypeptide(L)'
;MSMQLPWSPSPGSPPSLLQVNTFQAVLANDGQVTFIMLNYGMIQWTTGTASGGNANTGLGGKPAQAGFNSGDNKNFYNIPGSRTEAVLRIGQTSNVGVPGRWVFQVNDFKVTGVPTESSSDCWL
;
A
#
# COMPACT_ATOMS: atom_id res chain seq x y z
N MET A 1 -1.87 -5.70 -1.93
CA MET A 1 -2.93 -4.69 -1.74
C MET A 1 -4.22 -5.29 -2.27
N SER A 2 -5.14 -5.66 -1.38
CA SER A 2 -6.50 -6.07 -1.80
C SER A 2 -7.38 -4.83 -1.70
N MET A 3 -7.89 -4.36 -2.83
CA MET A 3 -8.75 -3.19 -2.92
C MET A 3 -9.93 -3.55 -3.80
N GLN A 4 -11.08 -3.75 -3.17
CA GLN A 4 -12.36 -4.01 -3.84
C GLN A 4 -12.74 -2.77 -4.67
N LEU A 5 -13.16 -2.97 -5.91
CA LEU A 5 -13.55 -1.89 -6.85
C LEU A 5 -14.62 -0.97 -6.23
N PRO A 6 -14.57 0.35 -6.51
CA PRO A 6 -15.66 1.24 -6.14
C PRO A 6 -16.93 0.84 -6.91
N TRP A 7 -18.04 0.97 -6.18
CA TRP A 7 -19.42 0.79 -6.58
C TRP A 7 -19.75 1.18 -8.05
N SER A 8 -20.60 0.37 -8.70
CA SER A 8 -21.19 0.70 -10.01
C SER A 8 -22.34 1.70 -9.83
N PRO A 9 -22.25 2.93 -10.39
CA PRO A 9 -23.27 3.93 -10.14
C PRO A 9 -24.62 3.64 -10.81
N SER A 10 -25.70 3.92 -10.08
CA SER A 10 -27.04 3.96 -10.65
C SER A 10 -27.17 5.14 -11.64
N PRO A 11 -27.93 5.00 -12.73
CA PRO A 11 -28.12 6.08 -13.71
C PRO A 11 -28.74 7.31 -13.04
N GLY A 12 -28.07 8.46 -13.13
CA GLY A 12 -28.57 9.75 -12.62
C GLY A 12 -27.87 10.29 -11.37
N SER A 13 -26.90 9.57 -10.82
CA SER A 13 -26.00 10.13 -9.79
C SER A 13 -25.07 11.16 -10.46
N PRO A 14 -24.89 12.39 -9.93
CA PRO A 14 -23.84 13.27 -10.44
C PRO A 14 -22.52 12.52 -10.36
N PRO A 15 -21.54 12.77 -11.26
CA PRO A 15 -20.25 12.12 -11.15
C PRO A 15 -19.71 12.42 -9.76
N SER A 16 -19.69 11.44 -8.87
CA SER A 16 -18.73 11.49 -7.79
C SER A 16 -17.39 11.54 -8.53
N LEU A 17 -16.71 12.67 -8.38
CA LEU A 17 -15.38 12.91 -8.94
C LEU A 17 -14.54 11.67 -8.62
N LEU A 18 -14.31 10.81 -9.61
CA LEU A 18 -13.83 9.44 -9.40
C LEU A 18 -12.54 9.48 -8.59
N GLN A 19 -12.61 9.14 -7.30
CA GLN A 19 -11.42 9.04 -6.48
C GLN A 19 -10.63 7.82 -6.92
N VAL A 20 -9.42 8.07 -7.40
CA VAL A 20 -8.54 7.02 -7.92
C VAL A 20 -7.27 6.99 -7.10
N ASN A 21 -6.90 5.78 -6.71
CA ASN A 21 -5.57 5.53 -6.18
C ASN A 21 -4.68 5.12 -7.34
N THR A 22 -3.49 5.72 -7.45
CA THR A 22 -2.48 5.30 -8.42
C THR A 22 -1.33 4.64 -7.71
N PHE A 23 -0.99 3.43 -8.12
CA PHE A 23 0.18 2.71 -7.61
C PHE A 23 0.73 1.77 -8.69
N GLN A 24 1.99 1.38 -8.54
CA GLN A 24 2.67 0.41 -9.36
C GLN A 24 3.52 -0.49 -8.48
N ALA A 25 3.48 -1.79 -8.76
CA ALA A 25 4.44 -2.76 -8.22
C ALA A 25 5.35 -3.22 -9.36
N VAL A 26 6.65 -3.24 -9.10
CA VAL A 26 7.68 -3.73 -10.02
C VAL A 26 8.46 -4.83 -9.30
N LEU A 27 8.63 -5.97 -9.98
CA LEU A 27 9.55 -7.03 -9.59
C LEU A 27 10.70 -7.03 -10.60
N ALA A 28 11.91 -6.81 -10.14
CA ALA A 28 13.11 -6.80 -10.98
C ALA A 28 14.08 -7.88 -10.48
N ASN A 29 14.64 -8.67 -11.38
CA ASN A 29 15.58 -9.73 -11.09
C ASN A 29 16.63 -9.81 -12.21
N ASP A 30 17.90 -9.97 -11.84
CA ASP A 30 19.03 -10.12 -12.78
C ASP A 30 19.66 -11.52 -12.76
N GLY A 31 19.00 -12.48 -12.11
CA GLY A 31 19.47 -13.84 -11.86
C GLY A 31 20.19 -14.04 -10.53
N GLN A 32 20.66 -12.97 -9.88
CA GLN A 32 21.36 -13.03 -8.59
C GLN A 32 20.66 -12.21 -7.51
N VAL A 33 20.19 -11.02 -7.85
CA VAL A 33 19.54 -10.06 -6.97
C VAL A 33 18.10 -9.83 -7.41
N THR A 34 17.19 -9.76 -6.44
CA THR A 34 15.77 -9.48 -6.68
C THR A 34 15.35 -8.25 -5.91
N PHE A 35 14.69 -7.31 -6.58
CA PHE A 35 14.09 -6.13 -5.97
C PHE A 35 12.58 -6.11 -6.15
N ILE A 36 11.88 -5.70 -5.11
CA ILE A 36 10.51 -5.17 -5.19
C ILE A 36 10.60 -3.66 -5.14
N MET A 37 9.98 -2.98 -6.10
CA MET A 37 9.74 -1.54 -6.05
C MET A 37 8.25 -1.27 -6.03
N LEU A 38 7.80 -0.50 -5.04
CA LEU A 38 6.43 -0.03 -4.91
C LEU A 38 6.44 1.48 -5.13
N ASN A 39 5.76 1.94 -6.18
CA ASN A 39 5.58 3.35 -6.47
C ASN A 39 4.14 3.73 -6.14
N TYR A 40 3.94 4.71 -5.28
CA TYR A 40 2.63 5.26 -4.94
C TYR A 40 2.53 6.68 -5.48
N GLY A 41 1.48 6.93 -6.26
CA GLY A 41 1.07 8.27 -6.64
C GLY A 41 0.17 8.88 -5.58
N MET A 42 -0.85 9.63 -6.01
CA MET A 42 -1.87 10.14 -5.12
C MET A 42 -2.76 9.00 -4.62
N ILE A 43 -2.94 8.93 -3.29
CA ILE A 43 -3.88 8.03 -2.62
C ILE A 43 -4.97 8.91 -2.02
N GLN A 44 -6.22 8.68 -2.42
CA GLN A 44 -7.37 9.50 -2.06
C GLN A 44 -8.36 8.78 -1.15
N TRP A 45 -8.30 7.44 -1.13
CA TRP A 45 -9.14 6.60 -0.30
C TRP A 45 -8.35 5.41 0.23
N THR A 46 -8.71 4.93 1.42
CA THR A 46 -7.99 3.86 2.11
C THR A 46 -8.85 2.64 2.37
N THR A 47 -10.17 2.76 2.21
CA THR A 47 -11.10 1.79 2.75
C THR A 47 -12.35 1.69 1.87
N GLY A 48 -12.65 0.47 1.41
CA GLY A 48 -13.93 0.18 0.74
C GLY A 48 -15.08 0.02 1.75
N THR A 49 -16.31 0.07 1.26
CA THR A 49 -17.52 -0.10 2.11
C THR A 49 -17.56 -1.45 2.82
N ALA A 50 -17.05 -2.52 2.19
CA ALA A 50 -16.91 -3.84 2.80
C ALA A 50 -16.00 -3.87 4.04
N SER A 51 -15.16 -2.83 4.21
CA SER A 51 -14.25 -2.67 5.35
C SER A 51 -14.70 -1.54 6.29
N GLY A 52 -15.97 -1.13 6.21
CA GLY A 52 -16.55 -0.06 7.03
C GLY A 52 -16.24 1.35 6.53
N GLY A 53 -15.70 1.50 5.32
CA GLY A 53 -15.40 2.80 4.73
C GLY A 53 -16.67 3.54 4.30
N ASN A 54 -16.63 4.87 4.39
CA ASN A 54 -17.67 5.74 3.89
C ASN A 54 -17.77 5.65 2.35
N ALA A 55 -18.96 5.39 1.82
CA ALA A 55 -19.17 5.14 0.40
C ALA A 55 -18.82 6.32 -0.53
N ASN A 56 -18.80 7.55 0.00
CA ASN A 56 -18.56 8.76 -0.79
C ASN A 56 -17.10 9.23 -0.73
N THR A 57 -16.36 8.84 0.31
CA THR A 57 -14.98 9.31 0.56
C THR A 57 -13.95 8.19 0.60
N GLY A 58 -14.38 6.94 0.78
CA GLY A 58 -13.50 5.78 0.97
C GLY A 58 -12.62 5.85 2.22
N LEU A 59 -13.05 6.57 3.26
CA LEU A 59 -12.36 6.77 4.54
C LEU A 59 -13.17 6.25 5.74
N GLY A 60 -12.55 6.17 6.92
CA GLY A 60 -13.24 5.98 8.21
C GLY A 60 -13.51 4.53 8.65
N GLY A 61 -13.11 3.52 7.86
CA GLY A 61 -13.13 2.11 8.29
C GLY A 61 -11.71 1.56 8.49
N LYS A 62 -11.50 0.27 8.21
CA LYS A 62 -10.15 -0.34 8.31
C LYS A 62 -9.23 0.19 7.20
N PRO A 63 -8.15 0.95 7.49
CA PRO A 63 -7.32 1.55 6.45
C PRO A 63 -6.49 0.52 5.68
N ALA A 64 -6.13 0.85 4.45
CA ALA A 64 -5.34 0.01 3.57
C ALA A 64 -4.00 -0.39 4.17
N GLN A 65 -3.56 -1.61 3.85
CA GLN A 65 -2.21 -2.08 4.12
C GLN A 65 -1.32 -1.91 2.90
N ALA A 66 -0.13 -1.36 3.11
CA ALA A 66 0.91 -1.16 2.10
C ALA A 66 2.23 -1.81 2.55
N GLY A 67 2.86 -2.56 1.64
CA GLY A 67 4.02 -3.38 1.95
C GLY A 67 4.07 -4.66 1.12
N PHE A 68 4.86 -5.63 1.56
CA PHE A 68 4.94 -6.97 0.97
C PHE A 68 4.96 -8.06 2.05
N ASN A 69 4.56 -9.27 1.66
CA ASN A 69 4.61 -10.47 2.48
C ASN A 69 4.85 -11.66 1.53
N SER A 70 5.86 -12.47 1.81
CA SER A 70 6.24 -13.64 1.00
C SER A 70 5.43 -14.90 1.31
N GLY A 71 4.50 -14.85 2.28
CA GLY A 71 3.66 -15.97 2.68
C GLY A 71 4.34 -17.00 3.59
N ASP A 72 5.54 -16.69 4.09
CA ASP A 72 6.38 -17.57 4.90
C ASP A 72 6.47 -17.14 6.38
N ASN A 73 5.69 -16.14 6.78
CA ASN A 73 5.69 -15.53 8.12
C ASN A 73 7.08 -15.05 8.59
N LYS A 74 8.00 -14.74 7.67
CA LYS A 74 9.33 -14.26 8.00
C LYS A 74 9.70 -13.05 7.17
N ASN A 75 9.45 -13.12 5.87
CA ASN A 75 9.84 -12.11 4.91
C ASN A 75 8.63 -11.24 4.58
N PHE A 76 8.42 -10.21 5.40
CA PHE A 76 7.39 -9.21 5.19
C PHE A 76 7.89 -7.84 5.65
N TYR A 77 7.28 -6.80 5.09
CA TYR A 77 7.54 -5.43 5.52
C TYR A 77 6.26 -4.62 5.39
N ASN A 78 5.90 -3.91 6.46
CA ASN A 78 4.79 -2.98 6.49
C ASN A 78 5.33 -1.55 6.39
N ILE A 79 4.90 -0.79 5.39
CA ILE A 79 5.36 0.59 5.21
C ILE A 79 4.85 1.44 6.40
N PRO A 80 5.67 2.35 6.97
CA PRO A 80 5.22 3.26 8.02
C PRO A 80 3.91 3.98 7.67
N GLY A 81 2.96 3.98 8.61
CA GLY A 81 1.61 4.55 8.42
C GLY A 81 0.59 3.60 7.77
N SER A 82 1.01 2.44 7.25
CA SER A 82 0.12 1.39 6.77
C SER A 82 -0.84 0.91 7.87
N ARG A 83 -2.09 0.58 7.50
CA ARG A 83 -3.22 0.26 8.41
C ARG A 83 -3.65 1.40 9.35
N THR A 84 -3.17 2.62 9.09
CA THR A 84 -3.62 3.84 9.78
C THR A 84 -4.04 4.87 8.74
N GLU A 85 -4.68 5.96 9.17
CA GLU A 85 -5.03 7.07 8.27
C GLU A 85 -3.81 7.71 7.61
N ALA A 86 -2.62 7.57 8.22
CA ALA A 86 -1.37 8.09 7.67
C ALA A 86 -0.98 7.43 6.34
N VAL A 87 -1.56 6.29 5.96
CA VAL A 87 -1.33 5.64 4.65
C VAL A 87 -1.74 6.53 3.48
N LEU A 88 -2.62 7.51 3.68
CA LEU A 88 -2.93 8.55 2.67
C LEU A 88 -1.68 9.33 2.23
N ARG A 89 -0.67 9.44 3.09
CA ARG A 89 0.57 10.17 2.83
C ARG A 89 1.66 9.29 2.21
N ILE A 90 1.37 8.04 1.85
CA ILE A 90 2.39 7.09 1.35
C ILE A 90 3.08 7.57 0.05
N GLY A 91 2.39 8.35 -0.78
CA GLY A 91 2.97 9.01 -1.96
C GLY A 91 3.99 10.11 -1.64
N GLN A 92 4.12 10.50 -0.36
CA GLN A 92 5.05 11.52 0.14
C GLN A 92 6.21 10.91 0.95
N THR A 93 6.14 9.62 1.26
CA THR A 93 7.14 8.91 2.08
C THR A 93 8.00 8.00 1.21
N SER A 94 9.19 7.61 1.71
CA SER A 94 10.16 6.79 0.96
C SER A 94 11.24 6.23 1.88
N ASN A 95 11.85 5.11 1.50
CA ASN A 95 13.12 4.63 2.07
C ASN A 95 14.35 4.91 1.18
N VAL A 96 14.15 5.45 -0.03
CA VAL A 96 15.22 5.75 -1.01
C VAL A 96 15.28 7.23 -1.39
N GLY A 97 14.59 8.10 -0.64
CA GLY A 97 14.63 9.55 -0.85
C GLY A 97 13.85 10.06 -2.06
N VAL A 98 13.05 9.21 -2.72
CA VAL A 98 12.17 9.59 -3.84
C VAL A 98 10.72 9.47 -3.39
N PRO A 99 9.93 10.56 -3.28
CA PRO A 99 8.56 10.51 -2.78
C PRO A 99 7.71 9.44 -3.47
N GLY A 100 7.03 8.63 -2.65
CA GLY A 100 6.14 7.56 -3.11
C GLY A 100 6.87 6.29 -3.55
N ARG A 101 8.21 6.29 -3.64
CA ARG A 101 8.99 5.13 -4.03
C ARG A 101 9.54 4.39 -2.82
N TRP A 102 9.26 3.09 -2.79
CA TRP A 102 9.74 2.14 -1.80
C TRP A 102 10.46 1.01 -2.50
N VAL A 103 11.70 0.71 -2.12
CA VAL A 103 12.54 -0.30 -2.78
C VAL A 103 13.10 -1.27 -1.75
N PHE A 104 12.97 -2.57 -2.02
CA PHE A 104 13.40 -3.63 -1.12
C PHE A 104 14.16 -4.70 -1.91
N GLN A 105 15.33 -5.10 -1.41
CA GLN A 105 16.00 -6.30 -1.89
C GLN A 105 15.40 -7.52 -1.17
N VAL A 106 14.96 -8.53 -1.92
CA VAL A 106 14.14 -9.64 -1.38
C VAL A 106 14.72 -11.04 -1.57
N ASN A 107 15.82 -11.19 -2.33
CA ASN A 107 16.52 -12.48 -2.44
C ASN A 107 17.40 -12.81 -1.22
N ASP A 108 17.86 -11.79 -0.49
CA ASP A 108 18.45 -11.84 0.84
C ASP A 108 17.82 -10.68 1.61
N PHE A 109 16.74 -10.95 2.36
CA PHE A 109 15.86 -9.91 2.89
C PHE A 109 16.66 -8.91 3.73
N LYS A 110 16.86 -7.72 3.15
CA LYS A 110 17.53 -6.59 3.78
C LYS A 110 16.69 -5.35 3.58
N VAL A 111 16.12 -4.85 4.67
CA VAL A 111 15.51 -3.52 4.71
C VAL A 111 16.63 -2.50 4.80
N THR A 112 16.90 -1.78 3.73
CA THR A 112 17.88 -0.69 3.74
C THR A 112 17.21 0.61 4.22
N GLY A 113 17.84 1.29 5.18
CA GLY A 113 17.50 2.68 5.53
C GLY A 113 16.30 2.93 6.45
N VAL A 114 15.72 1.91 7.10
CA VAL A 114 14.65 2.10 8.11
C VAL A 114 14.93 1.23 9.34
N PRO A 115 14.75 1.74 10.58
CA PRO A 115 14.77 0.89 11.77
C PRO A 115 13.72 -0.22 11.64
N THR A 116 14.15 -1.47 11.82
CA THR A 116 13.25 -2.63 11.81
C THR A 116 12.43 -2.61 13.10
N GLU A 117 11.19 -2.17 13.04
CA GLU A 117 10.23 -2.45 14.10
C GLU A 117 9.96 -3.97 14.06
N SER A 118 10.49 -4.69 15.05
CA SER A 118 10.19 -6.11 15.27
C SER A 118 8.74 -6.25 15.74
N SER A 119 7.79 -6.09 14.81
CA SER A 119 6.40 -6.48 15.05
C SER A 119 6.28 -7.97 14.73
N SER A 120 6.06 -8.79 15.76
CA SER A 120 5.86 -10.24 15.63
C SER A 120 4.52 -10.64 15.00
N ASP A 121 3.73 -9.69 14.50
CA ASP A 121 2.44 -9.98 13.88
C ASP A 121 2.61 -10.10 12.36
N CYS A 122 2.94 -11.33 11.94
CA CYS A 122 2.87 -11.78 10.54
C CYS A 122 1.44 -11.95 10.03
N TRP A 123 0.44 -11.79 10.89
CA TRP A 123 -0.94 -12.11 10.56
C TRP A 123 -1.73 -10.84 10.25
N LEU A 124 -2.34 -10.91 9.07
CA LEU A 124 -3.57 -10.26 8.61
C LEU A 124 -4.35 -9.43 9.64
#